data_AF-A0A4Q3WFF2-F1
#
_entry.id   AF-A0A4Q3WFF2-F1
#
_cell.length_a   1.000
_cell.length_b   1.000
_cell.length_c   1.000
_cell.angle_alpha   90.00
_cell.angle_beta   90.00
_cell.angle_gamma   90.00
#
_symmetry.space_group_name_H-M   'P 1'
#
loop_
_entity.id
_entity.type
_entity.pdbx_description
1 polymer ?
#
loop_
_entity_poly.entity_id
_entity_poly.type
_entity_poly.pdbx_seq_one_letter_code
_entity_poly.pdbx_strand_id
1 'polypeptide(L)' 'MVRPLADKGVGTPASFVAKTFNLSSVSGAEILDISALGLYVAFINGKRVGNDVLTPGWTAYDARLSYQTYNVGSLLVAGE' A
#
# COMPACT_ATOMS: atom_id res chain seq x y z
N MET A 1 14.26 -1.59 -11.98
CA MET A 1 13.26 -0.86 -11.16
C MET A 1 11.89 -1.45 -11.43
N VAL A 2 11.25 -2.05 -10.41
CA VAL A 2 9.87 -2.50 -10.53
C VAL A 2 8.98 -1.26 -10.39
N ARG A 3 8.33 -0.85 -11.47
CA ARG A 3 7.33 0.22 -11.48
C ARG A 3 6.14 -0.19 -12.35
N PRO A 4 4.92 0.28 -12.05
CA PRO A 4 3.79 0.09 -12.95
C PRO A 4 4.12 0.65 -14.33
N LEU A 5 3.67 -0.02 -15.40
CA LEU A 5 3.82 0.51 -16.77
C LEU A 5 3.10 1.86 -16.96
N ALA A 6 2.14 2.16 -16.07
CA ALA A 6 1.42 3.43 -16.03
C ALA A 6 2.22 4.58 -15.42
N ASP A 7 3.34 4.31 -14.74
CA ASP A 7 4.16 5.35 -14.10
C ASP A 7 5.00 6.10 -15.15
N LYS A 8 4.62 7.37 -15.38
CA LYS A 8 5.30 8.27 -16.31
C LYS A 8 6.42 9.09 -15.64
N GLY A 9 6.66 8.91 -14.35
CA GLY A 9 7.75 9.53 -13.61
C GLY A 9 7.42 10.91 -13.02
N VAL A 10 8.46 11.67 -12.72
CA VAL A 10 8.39 12.93 -11.95
C VAL A 10 7.56 14.00 -12.67
N GLY A 11 6.74 14.74 -11.91
CA GLY A 11 5.92 15.83 -12.45
C GLY A 11 4.65 15.35 -13.16
N THR A 12 4.37 14.05 -13.15
CA THR A 12 3.15 13.45 -13.71
C THR A 12 2.19 13.02 -12.60
N PRO A 13 0.90 12.79 -12.90
CA PRO A 13 -0.05 12.29 -11.91
C PRO A 13 0.41 10.97 -11.29
N ALA A 14 0.11 10.76 -10.00
CA ALA A 14 0.40 9.52 -9.32
C ALA A 14 -0.31 8.33 -9.99
N SER A 15 0.37 7.19 -10.05
CA SER A 15 -0.23 5.95 -10.56
C SER A 15 -1.23 5.37 -9.55
N PHE A 16 -2.37 4.92 -10.05
CA PHE A 16 -3.32 4.14 -9.28
C PHE A 16 -3.14 2.65 -9.59
N VAL A 17 -2.92 1.84 -8.55
CA VAL A 17 -2.78 0.38 -8.66
C VAL A 17 -3.81 -0.26 -7.75
N ALA A 18 -4.58 -1.20 -8.28
CA ALA A 18 -5.59 -1.92 -7.54
C ALA A 18 -5.54 -3.42 -7.85
N LYS A 19 -5.98 -4.22 -6.87
CA LYS A 19 -6.11 -5.66 -6.97
C LYS A 19 -7.30 -6.09 -6.13
N THR A 20 -8.11 -7.02 -6.65
CA THR A 20 -9.14 -7.73 -5.87
C THR A 20 -8.66 -9.15 -5.56
N PHE A 21 -9.19 -9.72 -4.49
CA PHE A 21 -8.88 -11.08 -4.04
C PHE A 21 -10.02 -11.60 -3.18
N ASN A 22 -10.22 -12.92 -3.15
CA ASN A 22 -11.25 -13.53 -2.31
C ASN A 22 -10.66 -14.03 -0.98
N LEU A 23 -11.35 -13.77 0.13
CA LEU A 23 -11.08 -14.29 1.47
C LEU A 23 -12.20 -15.23 1.93
N SER A 24 -11.84 -16.40 2.46
CA SER A 24 -12.82 -17.32 3.04
C SER A 24 -13.38 -16.81 4.37
N SER A 25 -12.56 -16.15 5.19
CA SER A 25 -12.94 -15.55 6.46
C SER A 25 -11.96 -14.44 6.86
N VAL A 26 -12.35 -13.63 7.85
CA VAL A 26 -11.50 -12.59 8.47
C VAL A 26 -11.30 -12.96 9.94
N SER A 27 -10.04 -13.00 10.37
CA SER A 27 -9.59 -13.36 11.71
C SER A 27 -9.40 -12.16 12.63
N GLY A 28 -9.19 -10.95 12.08
CA GLY A 28 -8.86 -9.73 12.83
C GLY A 28 -7.36 -9.55 13.10
N ALA A 29 -6.54 -10.55 12.78
CA ALA A 29 -5.08 -10.51 12.94
C ALA A 29 -4.35 -10.17 11.64
N GLU A 30 -5.07 -9.77 10.59
CA GLU A 30 -4.48 -9.49 9.28
C GLU A 30 -3.59 -8.26 9.33
N ILE A 31 -2.41 -8.40 8.73
CA ILE A 31 -1.38 -7.38 8.67
C ILE A 31 -1.12 -7.01 7.21
N LEU A 32 -1.00 -5.71 6.96
CA LEU A 32 -0.46 -5.17 5.71
C LEU A 32 0.96 -4.64 5.95
N ASP A 33 1.93 -5.27 5.30
CA ASP A 33 3.27 -4.73 5.15
C ASP A 33 3.40 -4.08 3.76
N ILE A 34 3.74 -2.80 3.73
CA ILE A 34 3.73 -2.02 2.48
C ILE A 34 4.84 -0.96 2.45
N SER A 35 5.36 -0.74 1.24
CA SER A 35 6.38 0.27 0.94
C SER A 35 6.20 0.79 -0.49
N ALA A 36 6.98 1.81 -0.86
CA ALA A 36 7.09 2.32 -2.21
C ALA A 36 8.48 2.91 -2.46
N LEU A 37 8.98 2.75 -3.69
CA LEU A 37 10.05 3.61 -4.22
C LEU A 37 9.41 4.94 -4.64
N GLY A 38 9.36 5.90 -3.72
CA GLY A 38 8.55 7.11 -3.84
C GLY A 38 7.62 7.21 -2.65
N LEU A 39 6.35 7.56 -2.88
CA LEU A 39 5.34 7.70 -1.82
C LEU A 39 4.08 6.90 -2.17
N TYR A 40 3.35 6.45 -1.15
CA TYR A 40 2.05 5.80 -1.34
C TYR A 40 1.00 6.29 -0.35
N VAL A 41 -0.26 6.08 -0.72
CA VAL A 41 -1.41 6.03 0.19
C VAL A 41 -2.18 4.76 -0.14
N ALA A 42 -2.55 3.98 0.87
CA ALA A 42 -3.24 2.71 0.70
C ALA A 42 -4.70 2.79 1.15
N PHE A 43 -5.55 2.05 0.45
CA PHE A 43 -6.97 1.90 0.76
C PHE A 43 -7.35 0.43 0.66
N ILE A 44 -8.20 -0.03 1.58
CA ILE A 44 -8.83 -1.36 1.55
C ILE A 44 -10.34 -1.12 1.65
N ASN A 45 -11.11 -1.68 0.71
CA ASN A 45 -12.57 -1.53 0.66
C ASN A 45 -13.03 -0.06 0.77
N GLY A 46 -12.35 0.83 0.06
CA GLY A 46 -12.63 2.27 0.04
C GLY A 46 -12.22 3.04 1.31
N LYS A 47 -11.73 2.36 2.35
CA LYS A 47 -11.27 2.96 3.60
C LYS A 47 -9.75 3.11 3.61
N ARG A 48 -9.28 4.28 4.07
CA ARG A 48 -7.84 4.57 4.16
C ARG A 48 -7.18 3.66 5.19
N VAL A 49 -6.00 3.13 4.86
CA VAL A 49 -5.16 2.39 5.81
C VAL A 49 -4.28 3.38 6.57
N GLY A 50 -4.40 3.38 7.90
CA GLY A 50 -3.62 4.26 8.76
C GLY A 50 -3.90 5.75 8.57
N ASN A 51 -3.11 6.58 9.27
CA ASN A 51 -3.20 8.05 9.19
C ASN A 51 -1.90 8.71 8.70
N ASP A 52 -0.85 7.93 8.48
CA ASP A 52 0.48 8.42 8.14
C ASP A 52 0.49 9.20 6.82
N VAL A 53 1.40 10.17 6.73
CA VAL A 53 1.57 11.02 5.55
C VAL A 53 2.98 10.87 5.02
N LEU A 54 3.13 11.00 3.70
CA LEU A 54 4.44 10.89 3.03
C LEU A 54 5.16 9.56 3.33
N THR A 55 4.42 8.46 3.48
CA THR A 55 4.97 7.11 3.63
C THR A 55 5.58 6.60 2.33
N PRO A 56 6.71 5.86 2.37
CA PRO A 56 7.42 5.38 3.56
C PRO A 56 8.50 6.34 4.10
N GLY A 57 8.52 7.59 3.64
CA GLY A 57 9.56 8.57 3.93
C GLY A 57 10.75 8.48 2.97
N TRP A 58 11.82 9.20 3.31
CA TRP A 58 13.03 9.25 2.49
C TRP A 58 14.17 8.44 3.13
N THR A 59 14.77 7.56 2.33
CA THR A 59 15.99 6.82 2.62
C THR A 59 16.88 6.79 1.38
N ALA A 60 18.14 6.35 1.52
CA ALA A 60 18.96 5.99 0.37
C ALA A 60 18.40 4.71 -0.26
N TYR A 61 17.49 4.83 -1.23
CA TYR A 61 16.66 3.72 -1.74
C TYR A 61 17.47 2.55 -2.33
N ASP A 62 18.65 2.82 -2.90
CA ASP A 62 19.54 1.77 -3.41
C ASP A 62 20.17 0.92 -2.30
N ALA A 63 20.20 1.42 -1.06
CA ALA A 63 20.80 0.76 0.09
C ALA A 63 19.76 0.27 1.11
N ARG A 64 18.65 1.00 1.28
CA ARG A 64 17.61 0.68 2.26
C ARG A 64 16.27 1.25 1.81
N LEU A 65 15.24 0.41 1.89
CA LEU A 65 13.85 0.80 1.71
C LEU A 65 13.08 0.56 3.01
N SER A 66 12.48 1.62 3.57
CA SER A 66 11.61 1.50 4.73
C SER A 66 10.23 0.98 4.33
N TYR A 67 9.55 0.26 5.22
CA TYR A 67 8.17 -0.18 5.04
C TYR A 67 7.37 0.12 6.32
N GLN A 68 6.04 0.07 6.21
CA GLN A 68 5.12 0.20 7.33
C GLN A 68 4.30 -1.07 7.47
N THR A 69 3.90 -1.34 8.71
CA THR A 69 3.10 -2.49 9.12
C THR A 69 1.81 -1.96 9.73
N TYR A 70 0.66 -2.40 9.23
CA TYR A 70 -0.65 -2.00 9.74
C TYR A 70 -1.50 -3.21 10.07
N ASN A 71 -2.21 -3.20 11.19
CA ASN A 71 -3.33 -4.11 11.39
C ASN A 71 -4.51 -3.65 10.53
N VAL A 72 -4.98 -4.54 9.65
CA VAL A 72 -6.01 -4.25 8.65
C VAL A 72 -7.25 -5.13 8.77
N GLY A 73 -7.34 -5.97 9.80
CA GLY A 73 -8.46 -6.91 9.95
C GLY A 73 -9.83 -6.23 9.95
N SER A 74 -9.92 -5.03 10.57
CA SER A 74 -11.17 -4.23 10.59
C SER A 74 -11.57 -3.62 9.23
N LEU A 75 -10.71 -3.70 8.22
CA LEU A 75 -10.96 -3.17 6.88
C LEU A 75 -11.35 -4.27 5.88
N LEU A 76 -11.19 -5.54 6.24
CA LEU A 76 -11.43 -6.69 5.37
C LEU A 76 -12.86 -7.23 5.52
N VAL A 77 -13.30 -7.96 4.49
CA VAL A 77 -14.56 -8.70 4.46
C VAL A 77 -14.31 -10.10 3.94
N ALA A 78 -15.18 -11.06 4.30
CA ALA A 78 -15.19 -12.36 3.65
C ALA A 78 -15.87 -12.24 2.27
N GLY A 79 -15.42 -13.04 1.29
CA GLY A 79 -15.73 -12.85 -0.12
C GLY A 79 -14.65 -12.04 -0.83
N GLU A 80 -15.03 -11.34 -1.90
CA GLU A 80 -14.14 -10.42 -2.64
C GLU A 80 -13.93 -9.09 -1.90
#